data_AF-A0A433JXN6-F1
#
_entry.id   AF-A0A433JXN6-F1
#
_cell.length_a   1.000
_cell.length_b   1.000
_cell.length_c   1.000
_cell.angle_alpha   90.00
_cell.angle_beta   90.00
_cell.angle_gamma   90.00
#
_symmetry.space_group_name_H-M   'P 1'
#
loop_
_entity.id
_entity.type
_entity.pdbx_description
1 polymer ?
#
loop_
_entity_poly.entity_id
_entity_poly.type
_entity_poly.pdbx_seq_one_letter_code
_entity_poly.pdbx_strand_id
1 'polypeptide(L)'
;MDLNDFYHESFKKWLKGKCSPQAEVVSNSYEGEGITAEYDMNKEEFIIYPQEKEYPLGTVRETLHSEELFNALVTEMMSSRPNH
;
A
#
# COMPACT_ATOMS: atom_id res chain seq x y z
N MET A 1 -21.74 -9.68 -3.50
CA MET A 1 -20.85 -8.52 -3.62
C MET A 1 -20.41 -8.23 -2.21
N ASP A 2 -19.26 -8.80 -1.86
CA ASP A 2 -18.68 -8.68 -0.54
C ASP A 2 -18.24 -7.24 -0.33
N LEU A 3 -18.57 -6.68 0.84
CA LEU A 3 -18.20 -5.33 1.23
C LEU A 3 -16.69 -5.10 0.98
N ASN A 4 -15.85 -6.12 1.21
CA ASN A 4 -14.39 -6.09 1.07
C ASN A 4 -13.83 -5.64 -0.29
N ASP A 5 -14.58 -5.75 -1.39
CA ASP A 5 -14.06 -5.39 -2.71
C ASP A 5 -13.88 -3.86 -2.91
N PHE A 6 -14.62 -3.04 -2.16
CA PHE A 6 -14.61 -1.57 -2.33
C PHE A 6 -13.64 -0.82 -1.38
N TYR A 7 -13.27 -1.40 -0.24
CA TYR A 7 -12.55 -0.69 0.86
C TYR A 7 -11.07 -0.38 0.58
N HIS A 8 -10.53 -0.76 -0.59
CA HIS A 8 -9.10 -0.64 -0.87
C HIS A 8 -8.74 0.24 -2.05
N GLU A 9 -9.71 0.75 -2.81
CA GLU A 9 -9.42 1.46 -4.06
C GLU A 9 -8.62 2.75 -3.85
N SER A 10 -8.87 3.49 -2.76
CA SER A 10 -8.12 4.71 -2.43
C SER A 10 -6.68 4.41 -2.03
N PHE A 11 -6.47 3.39 -1.19
CA PHE A 11 -5.14 2.96 -0.77
C PHE A 11 -4.33 2.38 -1.95
N LYS A 12 -4.96 1.55 -2.77
CA LYS A 12 -4.40 1.04 -4.03
C LYS A 12 -3.97 2.17 -4.96
N LYS A 13 -4.81 3.20 -5.13
CA LYS A 13 -4.49 4.39 -5.94
C LYS A 13 -3.29 5.15 -5.38
N TRP A 14 -3.20 5.28 -4.05
CA TRP A 14 -2.07 5.92 -3.41
C TRP A 14 -0.75 5.15 -3.64
N LEU A 15 -0.74 3.82 -3.41
CA LEU A 15 0.41 2.95 -3.69
C LEU A 15 0.84 3.03 -5.16
N LYS A 16 -0.12 2.91 -6.09
CA LYS A 16 0.12 3.06 -7.53
C LYS A 16 0.69 4.44 -7.88
N GLY A 17 0.15 5.49 -7.28
CA GLY A 17 0.62 6.86 -7.45
C GLY A 17 2.07 7.03 -7.02
N LYS A 18 2.45 6.49 -5.85
CA LYS A 18 3.82 6.53 -5.34
C LYS A 18 4.81 5.68 -6.12
N CYS A 19 4.33 4.68 -6.85
CA CYS A 19 5.14 3.89 -7.77
C CYS A 19 5.24 4.50 -9.18
N SER A 20 4.50 5.57 -9.47
CA SER A 20 4.40 6.17 -10.80
C SER A 20 5.48 7.24 -11.02
N PRO A 21 5.74 7.65 -12.28
CA PRO A 21 6.61 8.79 -12.57
C PRO A 21 6.15 10.12 -11.93
N GLN A 22 4.91 10.19 -11.44
CA GLN A 22 4.33 11.33 -10.76
C GLN A 22 4.38 11.18 -9.22
N ALA A 23 5.22 10.29 -8.69
CA ALA A 23 5.31 10.03 -7.25
C ALA A 23 5.59 11.28 -6.39
N GLU A 24 6.29 12.28 -6.96
CA GLU A 24 6.61 13.55 -6.30
C GLU A 24 5.38 14.41 -6.02
N VAL A 25 4.30 14.30 -6.82
CA VAL A 25 3.06 15.06 -6.61
C VAL A 25 2.05 14.33 -5.73
N VAL A 26 2.31 13.06 -5.41
CA VAL A 26 1.48 12.28 -4.49
C VAL A 26 1.93 12.55 -3.05
N SER A 27 0.99 12.62 -2.10
CA SER A 27 1.35 12.80 -0.67
C SER A 27 2.19 11.64 -0.15
N ASN A 28 3.21 11.91 0.67
CA ASN A 28 4.00 10.87 1.35
C ASN A 28 3.22 10.12 2.43
N SER A 29 2.09 10.65 2.86
CA SER A 29 1.21 9.99 3.82
C SER A 29 -0.14 9.68 3.18
N TYR A 30 -0.75 8.60 3.67
CA TYR A 30 -2.11 8.20 3.41
C TYR A 30 -2.81 7.94 4.74
N GLU A 31 -4.01 8.47 4.87
CA GLU A 31 -4.90 8.18 5.98
C GLU A 31 -6.29 7.88 5.41
N GLY A 32 -6.84 6.74 5.77
CA GLY A 32 -8.15 6.32 5.30
C GLY A 32 -8.47 4.90 5.71
N GLU A 33 -9.76 4.58 5.79
CA GLU A 33 -10.24 3.21 6.02
C GLU A 33 -9.67 2.55 7.30
N GLY A 34 -9.35 3.37 8.31
CA GLY A 34 -8.82 2.91 9.60
C GLY A 34 -7.33 2.55 9.59
N ILE A 35 -6.61 2.84 8.50
CA ILE A 35 -5.16 2.73 8.44
C ILE A 35 -4.50 4.09 8.26
N THR A 36 -3.26 4.16 8.72
CA THR A 36 -2.32 5.22 8.37
C THR A 36 -1.16 4.56 7.65
N ALA A 37 -0.68 5.17 6.57
CA ALA A 37 0.47 4.71 5.84
C ALA A 37 1.38 5.88 5.49
N GLU A 38 2.69 5.63 5.49
CA GLU A 38 3.70 6.61 5.15
C GLU A 38 4.65 6.03 4.11
N TYR A 39 5.22 6.89 3.28
CA TYR A 39 6.26 6.56 2.33
C TYR A 39 7.56 7.27 2.74
N ASP A 40 8.54 6.49 3.19
CA ASP A 40 9.87 6.99 3.51
C ASP A 40 10.68 7.10 2.21
N MET A 41 10.88 8.33 1.75
CA MET A 41 11.65 8.63 0.55
C MET A 41 13.15 8.28 0.67
N ASN A 42 13.70 8.23 1.89
CA ASN A 42 15.13 7.95 2.09
C ASN A 42 15.44 6.46 1.97
N LYS A 43 14.51 5.62 2.43
CA LYS A 43 14.62 4.17 2.39
C LYS A 43 13.87 3.52 1.23
N GLU A 44 13.04 4.30 0.54
CA GLU A 44 12.13 3.84 -0.52
C GLU A 44 11.21 2.72 -0.02
N GLU A 45 10.52 2.93 1.10
CA GLU A 45 9.62 1.95 1.71
C GLU A 45 8.28 2.55 2.15
N PHE A 46 7.24 1.72 2.16
CA PHE A 46 5.93 2.04 2.68
C PHE A 46 5.77 1.46 4.09
N ILE A 47 5.41 2.30 5.05
CA ILE A 47 5.20 1.93 6.45
C ILE A 47 3.70 1.95 6.71
N ILE A 48 3.13 0.81 7.11
CA ILE A 48 1.69 0.63 7.32
C ILE A 48 1.38 0.49 8.82
N TYR A 49 0.64 1.44 9.37
CA TYR A 49 0.24 1.52 10.77
C TYR A 49 -1.15 0.91 10.99
N PRO A 50 -1.45 0.41 12.21
CA PRO A 50 -0.66 0.48 13.45
C PRO A 50 0.41 -0.60 13.60
N GLN A 51 0.54 -1.52 12.65
CA GLN A 51 1.45 -2.67 12.78
C GLN A 51 2.90 -2.34 12.44
N GLU A 52 3.17 -1.14 11.93
CA GLU A 52 4.49 -0.68 11.47
C GLU A 52 5.12 -1.68 10.47
N LYS A 53 4.28 -2.25 9.60
CA LYS A 53 4.75 -3.16 8.56
C LYS A 53 5.44 -2.36 7.45
N GLU A 54 6.67 -2.72 7.14
CA GLU A 54 7.49 -2.07 6.12
C GLU A 54 7.44 -2.86 4.79
N TYR A 55 7.20 -2.15 3.69
CA TYR A 55 7.10 -2.71 2.35
C TYR A 55 7.99 -1.93 1.40
N PRO A 56 9.08 -2.52 0.89
CA PRO A 56 9.96 -1.84 -0.06
C PRO A 56 9.21 -1.41 -1.33
N LEU A 57 9.57 -0.25 -1.88
CA LEU A 57 9.02 0.26 -3.14
C LEU A 57 9.16 -0.78 -4.26
N GLY A 58 10.29 -1.49 -4.29
CA GLY A 58 10.53 -2.59 -5.23
C GLY A 58 9.44 -3.66 -5.17
N THR A 59 9.12 -4.16 -3.99
CA THR A 59 8.08 -5.19 -3.77
C THR A 59 6.72 -4.70 -4.26
N VAL A 60 6.33 -3.47 -3.94
CA VAL A 60 5.05 -2.91 -4.40
C VAL A 60 5.06 -2.78 -5.93
N ARG A 61 6.12 -2.22 -6.51
CA ARG A 61 6.28 -2.04 -7.97
C ARG A 61 6.25 -3.37 -8.71
N GLU A 62 6.87 -4.40 -8.16
CA GLU A 62 6.83 -5.74 -8.71
C GLU A 62 5.40 -6.27 -8.72
N THR A 63 4.56 -6.02 -7.72
CA THR A 63 3.17 -6.51 -7.81
C THR A 63 2.29 -5.75 -8.81
N LEU A 64 2.65 -4.53 -9.23
CA LEU A 64 1.81 -3.69 -10.10
C LEU A 64 1.53 -4.26 -11.50
N HIS A 65 2.35 -5.19 -11.99
CA HIS A 65 2.11 -5.81 -13.30
C HIS A 65 1.01 -6.88 -13.27
N SER A 66 0.55 -7.29 -12.08
CA SER A 66 -0.52 -8.27 -11.89
C SER A 66 -1.52 -7.78 -10.86
N GLU A 67 -2.76 -7.54 -11.29
CA GLU A 67 -3.82 -7.07 -10.40
C GLU A 67 -4.09 -8.05 -9.25
N GLU A 68 -3.97 -9.36 -9.50
CA GLU A 68 -4.11 -10.40 -8.49
C GLU A 68 -3.04 -10.30 -7.40
N LEU A 69 -1.76 -10.20 -7.80
CA LEU A 69 -0.64 -10.08 -6.85
C LEU A 69 -0.72 -8.77 -6.07
N PHE A 70 -1.09 -7.68 -6.73
CA PHE A 70 -1.26 -6.39 -6.07
C PHE A 70 -2.40 -6.40 -5.07
N ASN A 71 -3.54 -7.01 -5.41
CA ASN A 71 -4.67 -7.15 -4.49
C ASN A 71 -4.31 -8.04 -3.29
N ALA A 72 -3.54 -9.11 -3.51
CA ALA A 72 -3.05 -9.96 -2.43
C ALA A 72 -2.12 -9.19 -1.48
N LEU A 73 -1.17 -8.42 -2.02
CA LEU A 73 -0.25 -7.59 -1.23
C LEU A 73 -1.01 -6.54 -0.40
N VAL A 74 -1.96 -5.84 -1.02
CA VAL A 74 -2.81 -4.86 -0.32
C VAL A 74 -3.60 -5.51 0.80
N THR A 75 -4.12 -6.71 0.57
CA THR A 75 -4.83 -7.48 1.61
C THR A 75 -3.88 -7.84 2.76
N GLU A 76 -2.62 -8.19 2.47
CA GLU A 76 -1.61 -8.49 3.48
C GLU A 76 -1.21 -7.25 4.30
N MET A 77 -1.01 -6.11 3.64
CA MET A 77 -0.70 -4.81 4.27
C MET A 77 -1.78 -4.43 5.29
N MET A 78 -3.05 -4.63 4.92
CA MET A 78 -4.21 -4.30 5.73
C MET A 78 -4.50 -5.35 6.81
N SER A 79 -4.07 -6.59 6.60
CA SER A 79 -4.32 -7.69 7.53
C SER A 79 -3.58 -7.47 8.85
N SER A 80 -4.31 -7.55 9.96
CA SER A 80 -3.76 -7.49 11.32
C SER A 80 -3.04 -8.75 11.77
N ARG A 81 -2.92 -9.76 10.90
CA ARG A 81 -2.24 -11.01 11.26
C ARG A 81 -0.74 -10.90 11.01
N PRO A 82 0.11 -11.16 12.02
CA PRO A 82 1.52 -11.41 11.79
C PRO A 82 1.64 -12.73 10.99
N ASN A 83 2.46 -12.72 9.94
CA ASN A 83 2.93 -13.96 9.32
C ASN A 83 3.69 -14.73 10.41
N HIS A 84 3.17 -15.90 10.81
CA HIS A 84 3.69 -16.74 11.89
C HIS A 84 4.21 -18.06 11.32
#